data_AF-A0A7S7SRW1-F1
#
_entry.id   AF-A0A7S7SRW1-F1
#
_cell.length_a   1.000
_cell.length_b   1.000
_cell.length_c   1.000
_cell.angle_alpha   90.00
_cell.angle_beta   90.00
_cell.angle_gamma   90.00
#
_symmetry.space_group_name_H-M   'P 1'
#
loop_
_entity.id
_entity.type
_entity.pdbx_description
1 polymer ?
#
loop_
_entity_poly.entity_id
_entity_poly.type
_entity_poly.pdbx_seq_one_letter_code
_entity_poly.pdbx_strand_id
1 'polypeptide(L)'
;MKTSHAFLLIGAALAWAGSARAEAAPDARAVYEQAKDTAEANFKAARARCDQIAGNPHELCVAEARAARVRTEEEAEAAYKNTLSAYTRARMRIASANYDRDKVRCAAVTGNERDVCMEQAKATLVAVQADAKADRKSIEARQDAREDKLAAEYRVAMEKCDAYAGAVKDQCVNAAKTAFGK
;
A
#
# COMPACT_ATOMS: atom_id res chain seq x y z
N MET A 1 6.80 -28.84 60.85
CA MET A 1 5.43 -28.51 61.28
C MET A 1 4.59 -28.39 60.01
N LYS A 2 3.79 -29.41 59.66
CA LYS A 2 2.33 -29.49 59.88
C LYS A 2 1.63 -28.20 59.37
N THR A 3 0.69 -28.19 58.41
CA THR A 3 -0.17 -29.25 57.86
C THR A 3 -0.86 -28.77 56.58
N SER A 4 -1.22 -29.76 55.80
CA SER A 4 -1.99 -29.85 54.56
C SER A 4 -3.42 -29.28 54.49
N HIS A 5 -3.80 -28.95 53.25
CA HIS A 5 -5.05 -29.16 52.49
C HIS A 5 -6.38 -28.56 52.98
N ALA A 6 -7.08 -27.86 52.06
CA ALA A 6 -8.43 -28.25 51.64
C ALA A 6 -8.85 -27.52 50.35
N PHE A 7 -9.11 -28.31 49.32
CA PHE A 7 -9.95 -27.98 48.17
C PHE A 7 -11.34 -27.52 48.64
N LEU A 8 -11.96 -26.58 47.91
CA LEU A 8 -13.40 -26.60 47.64
C LEU A 8 -13.72 -25.91 46.31
N LEU A 9 -14.74 -26.46 45.66
CA LEU A 9 -15.05 -26.46 44.25
C LEU A 9 -16.10 -25.39 43.85
N ILE A 10 -16.02 -24.98 42.58
CA ILE A 10 -17.11 -24.75 41.61
C ILE A 10 -18.19 -23.69 41.90
N GLY A 11 -18.27 -22.71 40.99
CA GLY A 11 -19.51 -22.46 40.25
C GLY A 11 -20.10 -21.05 40.30
N ALA A 12 -19.99 -20.30 39.21
CA ALA A 12 -21.13 -19.71 38.47
C ALA A 12 -20.62 -18.77 37.37
N ALA A 13 -21.10 -19.04 36.16
CA ALA A 13 -20.82 -18.30 34.94
C ALA A 13 -21.44 -16.90 34.94
N LEU A 14 -20.78 -15.96 34.27
CA LEU A 14 -21.45 -14.93 33.48
C LEU A 14 -20.59 -14.66 32.25
N ALA A 15 -21.15 -15.06 31.10
CA ALA A 15 -20.67 -14.72 29.79
C ALA A 15 -20.48 -13.21 29.68
N TRP A 16 -19.23 -12.77 29.58
CA TRP A 16 -18.97 -11.57 28.80
C TRP A 16 -18.97 -12.00 27.34
N ALA A 17 -20.17 -11.95 26.76
CA ALA A 17 -20.31 -11.67 25.35
C ALA A 17 -19.54 -10.37 25.08
N GLY A 18 -18.27 -10.51 24.70
CA GLY A 18 -17.59 -9.45 23.98
C GLY A 18 -18.42 -9.23 22.73
N SER A 19 -19.26 -8.22 22.76
CA SER A 19 -19.82 -7.66 21.55
C SER A 19 -18.62 -7.35 20.68
N ALA A 20 -18.43 -8.14 19.63
CA ALA A 20 -17.76 -7.66 18.45
C ALA A 20 -18.56 -6.42 18.04
N ARG A 21 -18.14 -5.25 18.55
CA ARG A 21 -18.49 -4.00 17.90
C ARG A 21 -17.97 -4.21 16.49
N ALA A 22 -18.89 -4.38 15.55
CA ALA A 22 -18.62 -4.01 14.18
C ALA A 22 -18.32 -2.51 14.24
N GLU A 23 -17.05 -2.18 14.53
CA GLU A 23 -16.55 -0.85 14.29
C GLU A 23 -16.75 -0.63 12.80
N ALA A 24 -17.64 0.30 12.46
CA ALA A 24 -17.81 0.73 11.08
C ALA A 24 -16.42 1.07 10.57
N ALA A 25 -16.00 0.41 9.49
CA ALA A 25 -14.71 0.70 8.88
C ALA A 25 -14.66 2.22 8.64
N PRO A 26 -13.63 2.92 9.15
CA PRO A 26 -13.55 4.36 9.02
C PRO A 26 -13.60 4.75 7.53
N ASP A 27 -14.25 5.88 7.23
CA ASP A 27 -14.31 6.43 5.87
C ASP A 27 -12.89 6.50 5.29
N ALA A 28 -12.68 5.94 4.09
CA ALA A 28 -11.36 5.83 3.47
C ALA A 28 -10.69 7.21 3.33
N ARG A 29 -11.47 8.28 3.13
CA ARG A 29 -10.94 9.64 3.11
C ARG A 29 -10.49 10.10 4.49
N ALA A 30 -11.27 9.82 5.54
CA ALA A 30 -10.87 10.13 6.91
C ALA A 30 -9.58 9.40 7.31
N VAL A 31 -9.42 8.12 6.94
CA VAL A 31 -8.18 7.35 7.17
C VAL A 31 -6.99 8.00 6.45
N TYR A 32 -7.18 8.41 5.19
CA TYR A 32 -6.15 9.08 4.40
C TYR A 32 -5.69 10.41 5.02
N GLU A 33 -6.62 11.28 5.40
CA GLU A 33 -6.26 12.56 6.03
C GLU A 33 -5.62 12.34 7.41
N GLN A 34 -6.13 11.40 8.20
CA GLN A 34 -5.52 11.03 9.48
C GLN A 34 -4.06 10.54 9.30
N ALA A 35 -3.78 9.76 8.25
CA ALA A 35 -2.43 9.29 7.96
C ALA A 35 -1.49 10.45 7.60
N LYS A 36 -1.97 11.45 6.86
CA LYS A 36 -1.20 12.66 6.55
C LYS A 36 -0.94 13.52 7.78
N ASP A 37 -1.96 13.75 8.61
CA ASP A 37 -1.81 14.49 9.86
C ASP A 37 -0.80 13.79 10.79
N THR A 38 -0.87 12.47 10.87
CA THR A 38 0.08 11.63 11.62
C THR A 38 1.49 11.74 11.05
N ALA A 39 1.65 11.69 9.73
CA ALA A 39 2.95 11.83 9.07
C ALA A 39 3.58 13.21 9.33
N GLU A 40 2.77 14.27 9.28
CA GLU A 40 3.21 15.63 9.58
C GLU A 40 3.59 15.79 11.05
N ALA A 41 2.76 15.30 11.99
CA ALA A 41 3.04 15.35 13.42
C ALA A 41 4.33 14.59 13.76
N ASN A 42 4.50 13.38 13.22
CA ASN A 42 5.71 12.57 13.39
C ASN A 42 6.94 13.27 12.82
N PHE A 43 6.83 13.89 11.65
CA PHE A 43 7.91 14.66 11.05
C PHE A 43 8.30 15.85 11.92
N LYS A 44 7.33 16.63 12.41
CA LYS A 44 7.60 17.77 13.31
C LYS A 44 8.30 17.32 14.59
N ALA A 45 7.82 16.25 15.22
CA ALA A 45 8.42 15.70 16.43
C ALA A 45 9.84 15.17 16.18
N ALA A 46 10.06 14.45 15.07
CA ALA A 46 11.38 13.97 14.68
C ALA A 46 12.34 15.13 14.38
N ARG A 47 11.87 16.13 13.65
CA ARG A 47 12.65 17.33 13.31
C ARG A 47 13.11 18.07 14.56
N ALA A 48 12.24 18.28 15.53
CA ALA A 48 12.60 18.92 16.80
C ALA A 48 13.70 18.17 17.56
N ARG A 49 13.71 16.83 17.49
CA ARG A 49 14.81 16.01 18.03
C ARG A 49 16.09 16.17 17.20
N CYS A 50 15.98 16.16 15.88
CA CYS A 50 17.12 16.38 15.00
C CYS A 50 17.76 17.76 15.24
N ASP A 51 16.98 18.80 15.52
CA ASP A 51 17.50 20.15 15.77
C ASP A 51 18.36 20.27 17.05
N GLN A 52 18.46 19.20 17.86
CA GLN A 52 19.37 19.12 19.01
C GLN A 52 20.79 18.64 18.65
N ILE A 53 21.02 18.22 17.40
CA ILE A 53 22.33 17.79 16.90
C ILE A 53 22.77 18.72 15.76
N ALA A 54 24.06 18.69 15.41
CA ALA A 54 24.64 19.57 14.40
C ALA A 54 25.42 18.80 13.33
N GLY A 55 25.69 19.46 12.20
CA GLY A 55 26.48 18.93 11.10
C GLY A 55 25.76 17.82 10.33
N ASN A 56 26.53 16.94 9.68
CA ASN A 56 25.97 15.83 8.89
C ASN A 56 24.99 14.92 9.68
N PRO A 57 25.20 14.62 10.98
CA PRO A 57 24.20 13.91 11.78
C PRO A 57 22.82 14.59 11.81
N HIS A 58 22.77 15.93 11.90
CA HIS A 58 21.52 16.70 11.79
C HIS A 58 20.86 16.50 10.44
N GLU A 59 21.62 16.70 9.37
CA GLU A 59 21.10 16.58 8.00
C GLU A 59 20.55 15.17 7.73
N LEU A 60 21.28 14.14 8.16
CA LEU A 60 20.86 12.75 8.01
C LEU A 60 19.58 12.46 8.80
N CYS A 61 19.51 12.91 10.06
CA CYS A 61 18.31 12.78 10.88
C CYS A 61 17.09 13.42 10.22
N VAL A 62 17.26 14.64 9.68
CA VAL A 62 16.20 15.35 8.94
C VAL A 62 15.80 14.58 7.69
N ALA A 63 16.77 14.07 6.92
CA ALA A 63 16.49 13.35 5.69
C ALA A 63 15.76 12.02 5.95
N GLU A 64 16.11 11.30 7.02
CA GLU A 64 15.40 10.10 7.47
C GLU A 64 13.96 10.42 7.88
N ALA A 65 13.74 11.50 8.64
CA ALA A 65 12.41 11.95 8.99
C ALA A 65 11.57 12.34 7.76
N ARG A 66 12.17 13.00 6.76
CA ARG A 66 11.50 13.34 5.50
C ARG A 66 11.14 12.08 4.70
N ALA A 67 12.06 11.13 4.59
CA ALA A 67 11.80 9.87 3.89
C ALA A 67 10.67 9.07 4.55
N ALA A 68 10.65 9.01 5.89
CA ALA A 68 9.56 8.38 6.63
C ALA A 68 8.22 9.07 6.39
N ARG A 69 8.17 10.41 6.38
CA ARG A 69 6.96 11.17 6.07
C ARG A 69 6.45 10.86 4.66
N VAL A 70 7.33 10.95 3.65
CA VAL A 70 6.97 10.64 2.25
C VAL A 70 6.42 9.22 2.16
N ARG A 71 7.02 8.25 2.84
CA ARG A 71 6.53 6.87 2.88
C ARG A 71 5.09 6.78 3.38
N THR A 72 4.80 7.37 4.53
CA THR A 72 3.44 7.34 5.09
C THR A 72 2.44 8.05 4.18
N GLU A 73 2.77 9.23 3.64
CA GLU A 73 1.87 9.99 2.77
C GLU A 73 1.58 9.23 1.45
N GLU A 74 2.61 8.68 0.81
CA GLU A 74 2.47 7.99 -0.48
C GLU A 74 1.78 6.62 -0.33
N GLU A 75 2.03 5.88 0.76
CA GLU A 75 1.31 4.63 1.07
C GLU A 75 -0.17 4.91 1.35
N ALA A 76 -0.47 5.98 2.10
CA ALA A 76 -1.84 6.39 2.38
C ALA A 76 -2.57 6.86 1.11
N GLU A 77 -1.91 7.65 0.25
CA GLU A 77 -2.49 8.08 -1.03
C GLU A 77 -2.74 6.88 -1.96
N ALA A 78 -1.80 5.92 -2.01
CA ALA A 78 -1.96 4.72 -2.82
C ALA A 78 -3.12 3.85 -2.34
N ALA A 79 -3.25 3.66 -1.02
CA ALA A 79 -4.37 2.94 -0.42
C ALA A 79 -5.71 3.65 -0.65
N TYR A 80 -5.74 4.98 -0.52
CA TYR A 80 -6.93 5.79 -0.73
C TYR A 80 -7.42 5.73 -2.18
N LYS A 81 -6.49 5.87 -3.15
CA LYS A 81 -6.84 5.82 -4.57
C LYS A 81 -7.11 4.41 -5.06
N ASN A 82 -6.45 3.41 -4.46
CA ASN A 82 -6.54 1.99 -4.82
C ASN A 82 -6.43 1.72 -6.33
N THR A 83 -5.47 2.38 -6.99
CA THR A 83 -5.18 2.18 -8.42
C THR A 83 -3.74 1.73 -8.62
N LEU A 84 -3.51 0.93 -9.66
CA LEU A 84 -2.16 0.49 -10.06
C LEU A 84 -1.21 1.68 -10.25
N SER A 85 -1.70 2.77 -10.84
CA SER A 85 -0.93 4.01 -11.05
C SER A 85 -0.52 4.66 -9.73
N ALA A 86 -1.41 4.71 -8.74
CA ALA A 86 -1.10 5.28 -7.42
C ALA A 86 -0.06 4.44 -6.67
N TYR A 87 -0.21 3.11 -6.64
CA TYR A 87 0.80 2.22 -6.05
C TYR A 87 2.16 2.31 -6.75
N THR A 88 2.18 2.40 -8.08
CA THR A 88 3.43 2.58 -8.86
C THR A 88 4.10 3.90 -8.51
N ARG A 89 3.33 4.99 -8.44
CA ARG A 89 3.83 6.32 -8.08
C ARG A 89 4.42 6.31 -6.66
N ALA A 90 3.72 5.72 -5.70
CA ALA A 90 4.19 5.64 -4.32
C ALA A 90 5.54 4.95 -4.23
N ARG A 91 5.72 3.80 -4.89
CA ARG A 91 7.01 3.10 -4.97
C ARG A 91 8.12 3.99 -5.51
N MET A 92 7.87 4.74 -6.57
CA MET A 92 8.85 5.65 -7.18
C MET A 92 9.21 6.81 -6.25
N ARG A 93 8.22 7.43 -5.61
CA ARG A 93 8.40 8.59 -4.72
C ARG A 93 9.14 8.21 -3.44
N ILE A 94 8.80 7.06 -2.86
CA ILE A 94 9.51 6.47 -1.71
C ILE A 94 10.96 6.20 -2.06
N ALA A 95 11.23 5.59 -3.23
CA ALA A 95 12.59 5.34 -3.69
C ALA A 95 13.40 6.63 -3.84
N SER A 96 12.81 7.68 -4.42
CA SER A 96 13.47 8.99 -4.54
C SER A 96 13.77 9.62 -3.18
N ALA A 97 12.85 9.54 -2.22
CA ALA A 97 13.08 10.07 -0.87
C ALA A 97 14.16 9.29 -0.12
N ASN A 98 14.23 7.97 -0.30
CA ASN A 98 15.31 7.15 0.23
C ASN A 98 16.66 7.51 -0.41
N TYR A 99 16.70 7.74 -1.72
CA TYR A 99 17.90 8.20 -2.41
C TYR A 99 18.39 9.55 -1.88
N ASP A 100 17.47 10.51 -1.64
CA ASP A 100 17.84 11.79 -1.04
C ASP A 100 18.43 11.63 0.37
N ARG A 101 17.89 10.72 1.18
CA ARG A 101 18.48 10.35 2.48
C ARG A 101 19.86 9.72 2.30
N ASP A 102 20.00 8.78 1.40
CA ASP A 102 21.25 8.07 1.15
C ASP A 102 22.34 9.03 0.65
N LYS A 103 22.00 10.03 -0.16
CA LYS A 103 22.95 11.08 -0.56
C LYS A 103 23.53 11.83 0.63
N VAL A 104 22.71 12.20 1.61
CA VAL A 104 23.17 12.88 2.84
C VAL A 104 24.07 11.96 3.66
N ARG A 105 23.70 10.68 3.76
CA ARG A 105 24.54 9.66 4.41
C ARG A 105 25.90 9.52 3.71
N CYS A 106 25.92 9.42 2.39
CA CYS A 106 27.14 9.29 1.60
C CYS A 106 28.01 10.55 1.66
N ALA A 107 27.44 11.73 1.89
CA ALA A 107 28.21 12.96 2.06
C ALA A 107 29.09 12.96 3.34
N ALA A 108 28.85 12.04 4.28
CA ALA A 108 29.65 11.88 5.49
C ALA A 108 31.01 11.20 5.27
N VAL A 109 31.17 10.47 4.17
CA VAL A 109 32.40 9.75 3.81
C VAL A 109 33.15 10.48 2.70
N THR A 110 34.42 10.13 2.47
CA THR A 110 35.29 10.84 1.52
C THR A 110 36.04 9.89 0.59
N GLY A 111 36.61 10.44 -0.48
CA GLY A 111 37.34 9.67 -1.49
C GLY A 111 36.47 8.62 -2.19
N ASN A 112 37.10 7.52 -2.61
CA ASN A 112 36.44 6.46 -3.36
C ASN A 112 35.25 5.83 -2.61
N GLU A 113 35.27 5.79 -1.27
CA GLU A 113 34.16 5.27 -0.47
C GLU A 113 32.87 6.09 -0.67
N ARG A 114 33.01 7.41 -0.82
CA ARG A 114 31.88 8.29 -1.15
C ARG A 114 31.32 7.98 -2.53
N ASP A 115 32.18 7.82 -3.52
CA ASP A 115 31.76 7.57 -4.90
C ASP A 115 31.03 6.23 -4.99
N VAL A 116 31.58 5.18 -4.36
CA VAL A 116 30.93 3.87 -4.25
C VAL A 116 29.57 3.98 -3.54
N CYS A 117 29.50 4.73 -2.43
CA CYS A 117 28.24 4.94 -1.70
C CYS A 117 27.17 5.61 -2.58
N MET A 118 27.56 6.67 -3.32
CA MET A 118 26.65 7.40 -4.20
C MET A 118 26.17 6.53 -5.37
N GLU A 119 27.05 5.75 -5.99
CA GLU A 119 26.68 4.82 -7.05
C GLU A 119 25.77 3.70 -6.53
N GLN A 120 25.99 3.18 -5.32
CA GLN A 120 25.10 2.18 -4.71
C GLN A 120 23.71 2.75 -4.42
N ALA A 121 23.62 3.98 -3.92
CA ALA A 121 22.35 4.67 -3.67
C ALA A 121 21.59 4.90 -4.99
N LYS A 122 22.29 5.34 -6.03
CA LYS A 122 21.72 5.55 -7.36
C LYS A 122 21.29 4.25 -8.02
N ALA A 123 22.10 3.19 -7.91
CA ALA A 123 21.76 1.86 -8.41
C ALA A 123 20.47 1.34 -7.74
N THR A 124 20.33 1.56 -6.43
CA THR A 124 19.12 1.21 -5.68
C THR A 124 17.89 1.98 -6.21
N LEU A 125 18.02 3.30 -6.42
CA LEU A 125 16.94 4.11 -6.99
C LEU A 125 16.52 3.59 -8.38
N VAL A 126 17.50 3.36 -9.25
CA VAL A 126 17.27 2.88 -10.62
C VAL A 126 16.59 1.51 -10.60
N ALA A 127 17.06 0.59 -9.78
CA ALA A 127 16.47 -0.75 -9.64
C ALA A 127 15.00 -0.66 -9.23
N VAL A 128 14.68 0.04 -8.14
CA VAL A 128 13.28 0.16 -7.66
C VAL A 128 12.39 0.84 -8.71
N GLN A 129 12.87 1.87 -9.40
CA GLN A 129 12.11 2.52 -10.46
C GLN A 129 11.91 1.64 -11.69
N ALA A 130 12.90 0.84 -12.06
CA ALA A 130 12.81 -0.10 -13.16
C ALA A 130 11.80 -1.21 -12.85
N ASP A 131 11.90 -1.81 -11.66
CA ASP A 131 10.98 -2.85 -11.19
C ASP A 131 9.54 -2.32 -11.11
N ALA A 132 9.33 -1.14 -10.55
CA ALA A 132 8.00 -0.53 -10.49
C ALA A 132 7.39 -0.31 -11.89
N LYS A 133 8.20 0.07 -12.89
CA LYS A 133 7.74 0.21 -14.29
C LYS A 133 7.44 -1.14 -14.93
N ALA A 134 8.30 -2.14 -14.69
CA ALA A 134 8.13 -3.48 -15.23
C ALA A 134 6.87 -4.15 -14.67
N ASP A 135 6.66 -4.08 -13.35
CA ASP A 135 5.47 -4.60 -12.69
C ASP A 135 4.21 -3.95 -13.23
N ARG A 136 4.19 -2.62 -13.35
CA ARG A 136 3.03 -1.90 -13.92
C ARG A 136 2.69 -2.41 -15.31
N LYS A 137 3.68 -2.46 -16.21
CA LYS A 137 3.48 -2.95 -17.58
C LYS A 137 3.00 -4.39 -17.61
N SER A 138 3.54 -5.25 -16.76
CA SER A 138 3.10 -6.65 -16.69
C SER A 138 1.67 -6.78 -16.19
N ILE A 139 1.23 -5.94 -15.25
CA ILE A 139 -0.14 -5.97 -14.74
C ILE A 139 -1.11 -5.42 -15.78
N GLU A 140 -0.78 -4.29 -16.43
CA GLU A 140 -1.56 -3.71 -17.53
C GLU A 140 -1.75 -4.73 -18.65
N ALA A 141 -0.68 -5.36 -19.14
CA ALA A 141 -0.77 -6.37 -20.19
C ALA A 141 -1.66 -7.58 -19.80
N ARG A 142 -1.67 -7.97 -18.52
CA ARG A 142 -2.54 -9.05 -18.03
C ARG A 142 -4.00 -8.61 -17.94
N GLN A 143 -4.26 -7.35 -17.58
CA GLN A 143 -5.61 -6.77 -17.55
C GLN A 143 -6.17 -6.67 -18.97
N ASP A 144 -5.42 -6.11 -19.91
CA ASP A 144 -5.81 -6.00 -21.32
C ASP A 144 -6.13 -7.39 -21.91
N ALA A 145 -5.24 -8.36 -21.71
CA ALA A 145 -5.45 -9.72 -22.19
C ALA A 145 -6.69 -10.40 -21.56
N ARG A 146 -7.04 -10.06 -20.31
CA ARG A 146 -8.26 -10.56 -19.66
C ARG A 146 -9.49 -9.90 -20.27
N GLU A 147 -9.45 -8.59 -20.50
CA GLU A 147 -10.55 -7.84 -21.11
C GLU A 147 -10.84 -8.33 -22.53
N ASP A 148 -9.79 -8.56 -23.34
CA ASP A 148 -9.92 -9.10 -24.70
C ASP A 148 -10.58 -10.48 -24.72
N LYS A 149 -10.17 -11.37 -23.81
CA LYS A 149 -10.76 -12.72 -23.68
C LYS A 149 -12.24 -12.64 -23.29
N LEU A 150 -12.56 -11.84 -22.27
CA LEU A 150 -13.95 -11.64 -21.85
C LEU A 150 -14.80 -11.01 -22.94
N ALA A 151 -14.24 -10.06 -23.70
CA ALA A 151 -14.94 -9.46 -24.84
C ALA A 151 -15.20 -10.48 -25.96
N ALA A 152 -14.24 -11.37 -26.24
CA ALA A 152 -14.42 -12.45 -27.21
C ALA A 152 -15.46 -13.47 -26.77
N GLU A 153 -15.41 -13.92 -25.50
CA GLU A 153 -16.39 -14.84 -24.93
C GLU A 153 -17.79 -14.21 -24.85
N TYR A 154 -17.89 -12.92 -24.52
CA TYR A 154 -19.14 -12.18 -24.57
C TYR A 154 -19.73 -12.15 -25.97
N ARG A 155 -18.92 -11.87 -27.01
CA ARG A 155 -19.39 -11.95 -28.41
C ARG A 155 -19.95 -13.32 -28.74
N VAL A 156 -19.25 -14.40 -28.37
CA VAL A 156 -19.75 -15.77 -28.58
C VAL A 156 -21.07 -16.02 -27.82
N ALA A 157 -21.20 -15.53 -26.58
CA ALA A 157 -22.44 -15.67 -25.82
C ALA A 157 -23.60 -14.93 -26.49
N MET A 158 -23.35 -13.74 -27.04
CA MET A 158 -24.34 -12.97 -27.78
C MET A 158 -24.79 -13.70 -29.06
N GLU A 159 -23.86 -14.21 -29.86
CA GLU A 159 -24.18 -15.03 -31.05
C GLU A 159 -25.00 -16.27 -30.70
N LYS A 160 -24.74 -16.92 -29.56
CA LYS A 160 -25.56 -18.04 -29.09
C LYS A 160 -27.00 -17.61 -28.77
N CYS A 161 -27.20 -16.40 -28.25
CA CYS A 161 -28.53 -15.88 -27.97
C CYS A 161 -29.34 -15.59 -29.24
N ASP A 162 -28.68 -15.41 -30.39
CA ASP A 162 -29.35 -15.19 -31.67
C ASP A 162 -30.12 -16.41 -32.20
N ALA A 163 -29.89 -17.60 -31.61
CA ALA A 163 -30.72 -18.78 -31.84
C ALA A 163 -32.14 -18.66 -31.25
N TYR A 164 -32.40 -17.67 -30.39
CA TYR A 164 -33.69 -17.45 -29.73
C TYR A 164 -34.42 -16.23 -30.32
N ALA A 165 -35.71 -16.11 -30.00
CA ALA A 165 -36.54 -14.95 -30.35
C ALA A 165 -37.44 -14.52 -29.18
N GLY A 166 -37.92 -13.28 -29.23
CA GLY A 166 -38.80 -12.68 -28.22
C GLY A 166 -38.20 -12.70 -26.81
N ALA A 167 -39.05 -12.89 -25.81
CA ALA A 167 -38.66 -12.84 -24.40
C ALA A 167 -37.51 -13.78 -24.03
N VAL A 168 -37.37 -14.93 -24.71
CA VAL A 168 -36.28 -15.89 -24.46
C VAL A 168 -34.93 -15.29 -24.90
N LYS A 169 -34.88 -14.60 -26.05
CA LYS A 169 -33.68 -13.90 -26.51
C LYS A 169 -33.30 -12.80 -25.53
N ASP A 170 -34.28 -12.00 -25.10
CA ASP A 170 -34.04 -10.89 -24.17
C ASP A 170 -33.47 -11.39 -22.84
N GLN A 171 -34.03 -12.49 -22.30
CA GLN A 171 -33.50 -13.14 -21.10
C GLN A 171 -32.07 -13.66 -21.29
N CYS A 172 -31.78 -14.29 -22.43
CA CYS A 172 -30.44 -14.78 -22.76
C CYS A 172 -29.41 -13.63 -22.79
N VAL A 173 -29.73 -12.55 -23.50
CA VAL A 173 -28.86 -11.36 -23.62
C VAL A 173 -28.62 -10.72 -22.26
N ASN A 174 -29.66 -10.58 -21.43
CA ASN A 174 -29.52 -10.01 -20.09
C ASN A 174 -28.67 -10.88 -19.17
N ALA A 175 -28.81 -12.20 -19.26
CA ALA A 175 -27.97 -13.14 -18.53
C ALA A 175 -26.49 -13.03 -18.98
N ALA A 176 -26.24 -12.92 -20.29
CA ALA A 176 -24.88 -12.71 -20.81
C ALA A 176 -24.28 -11.38 -20.34
N LYS A 177 -25.01 -10.27 -20.43
CA LYS A 177 -24.55 -8.96 -19.91
C LYS A 177 -24.17 -9.02 -18.43
N THR A 178 -25.03 -9.66 -17.63
CA THR A 178 -24.79 -9.85 -16.19
C THR A 178 -23.55 -10.72 -15.95
N ALA A 179 -23.41 -11.83 -16.65
CA ALA A 179 -22.28 -12.76 -16.49
C ALA A 179 -20.92 -12.12 -16.85
N PHE A 180 -20.90 -11.23 -17.84
CA PHE A 180 -19.68 -10.59 -18.34
C PHE A 180 -19.47 -9.15 -17.84
N GLY A 181 -20.38 -8.62 -17.02
CA GLY A 181 -20.31 -7.25 -16.48
C GLY A 181 -20.35 -6.17 -17.58
N LYS A 182 -21.22 -6.35 -18.58
CA LYS A 182 -21.42 -5.46 -19.73
C LYS A 182 -22.76 -4.73 -19.68
#